data_AF-A0A1G1Q3L8-F1
#
_entry.id   AF-A0A1G1Q3L8-F1
#
_cell.length_a   1.000
_cell.length_b   1.000
_cell.length_c   1.000
_cell.angle_alpha   90.00
_cell.angle_beta   90.00
_cell.angle_gamma   90.00
#
_symmetry.space_group_name_H-M   'P 1'
#
loop_
_entity.id
_entity.type
_entity.pdbx_description
1 polymer ?
#
loop_
_entity_poly.entity_id
_entity_poly.type
_entity_poly.pdbx_seq_one_letter_code
_entity_poly.pdbx_strand_id
1 'polypeptide(L)'
;MVTFLTREELEFLDKLEKDMMFSTGRHLSRSQILQDMAELLSKTRMNAIGIKSDDELKKKIQEAISRMNQQDKEKNPQDKSEV
;
A
#
# COMPACT_ATOMS: atom_id res chain seq x y z
N MET A 1 7.27 7.94 -16.72
CA MET A 1 7.15 8.61 -15.41
C MET A 1 8.53 8.56 -14.76
N VAL A 2 9.01 9.67 -14.20
CA VAL A 2 10.27 9.68 -13.44
C VAL A 2 9.88 10.00 -11.99
N THR A 3 10.19 9.07 -11.08
CA THR A 3 9.94 9.22 -9.65
C THR A 3 11.28 9.23 -8.94
N PHE A 4 11.48 10.20 -8.06
CA PHE A 4 12.70 10.29 -7.25
C PHE A 4 12.43 9.61 -5.93
N LEU A 5 13.10 8.47 -5.73
CA LEU A 5 13.06 7.71 -4.49
C LEU A 5 14.44 7.78 -3.84
N THR A 6 14.48 7.76 -2.51
CA THR A 6 15.73 7.64 -1.77
C THR A 6 16.33 6.24 -1.98
N ARG A 7 17.60 6.07 -1.59
CA ARG A 7 18.25 4.76 -1.63
C ARG A 7 17.48 3.75 -0.78
N GLU A 8 17.06 4.13 0.41
CA GLU A 8 16.33 3.27 1.34
C GLU A 8 14.98 2.82 0.76
N GLU A 9 14.26 3.72 0.09
CA GLU A 9 13.00 3.41 -0.59
C GLU A 9 13.22 2.44 -1.78
N LEU A 10 14.30 2.62 -2.54
CA LEU A 10 14.66 1.69 -3.63
C LEU A 10 15.05 0.31 -3.09
N GLU A 11 15.84 0.24 -2.02
CA GLU A 11 16.22 -1.02 -1.38
C GLU A 11 15.00 -1.78 -0.84
N PHE A 12 14.01 -1.06 -0.32
CA PHE A 12 12.72 -1.64 0.07
C PHE A 12 11.98 -2.25 -1.12
N LEU A 13 11.86 -1.53 -2.25
CA LEU A 13 11.21 -2.07 -3.45
C LEU A 13 11.95 -3.29 -4.02
N ASP A 14 13.28 -3.28 -4.01
CA ASP A 14 14.11 -4.41 -4.44
C ASP A 14 13.91 -5.64 -3.57
N LYS A 15 13.73 -5.44 -2.27
CA LYS A 15 13.42 -6.53 -1.36
C LYS A 15 12.08 -7.18 -1.71
N LEU A 16 11.03 -6.38 -1.96
CA LEU A 16 9.72 -6.91 -2.35
C LEU A 16 9.77 -7.69 -3.67
N GLU A 17 10.50 -7.18 -4.66
CA GLU A 17 10.71 -7.86 -5.94
C GLU A 17 11.37 -9.23 -5.73
N LYS A 18 12.44 -9.28 -4.93
CA LYS A 18 13.14 -10.54 -4.60
C LYS A 18 12.25 -11.51 -3.84
N ASP A 19 11.54 -11.04 -2.82
CA ASP A 19 10.64 -11.86 -2.01
C ASP A 19 9.55 -12.50 -2.89
N MET A 20 8.98 -11.75 -3.85
CA MET A 20 8.01 -12.27 -4.82
C MET A 20 8.63 -13.30 -5.78
N MET A 21 9.84 -13.04 -6.27
CA MET A 21 10.56 -13.95 -7.16
C MET A 21 10.89 -15.27 -6.47
N PHE A 22 11.38 -15.23 -5.23
CA PHE A 22 11.73 -16.45 -4.47
C PHE A 22 10.51 -17.23 -3.98
N SER A 23 9.42 -16.54 -3.64
CA SER A 23 8.21 -17.19 -3.12
C SER A 23 7.30 -17.76 -4.22
N THR A 24 7.18 -17.06 -5.34
CA THR A 24 6.19 -17.40 -6.40
C THR A 24 6.80 -17.68 -7.77
N GLY A 25 8.11 -17.45 -7.95
CA GLY A 25 8.76 -17.53 -9.26
C GLY A 25 8.40 -16.39 -10.23
N ARG A 26 7.58 -15.44 -9.79
CA ARG A 26 7.14 -14.30 -10.61
C ARG A 26 7.98 -13.07 -10.34
N HIS A 27 8.40 -12.42 -11.42
CA HIS A 27 9.07 -11.14 -11.36
C HIS A 27 8.05 -10.00 -11.22
N LEU A 28 8.27 -9.09 -10.27
CA LEU A 28 7.43 -7.92 -10.05
C LEU A 28 8.31 -6.66 -10.11
N SER A 29 8.14 -5.83 -11.15
CA SER A 29 8.98 -4.64 -11.31
C SER A 29 8.64 -3.56 -10.27
N ARG A 30 9.63 -2.75 -9.89
CA ARG A 30 9.44 -1.55 -9.03
C ARG A 30 8.28 -0.67 -9.48
N SER A 31 8.17 -0.40 -10.80
CA SER A 31 7.09 0.43 -11.36
C SER A 31 5.72 -0.20 -11.16
N GLN A 32 5.63 -1.53 -11.24
CA GLN A 32 4.38 -2.25 -11.02
C GLN A 32 3.97 -2.22 -9.54
N ILE A 33 4.93 -2.35 -8.61
CA ILE A 33 4.66 -2.16 -7.18
C ILE A 33 4.05 -0.78 -6.91
N LEU A 34 4.66 0.27 -7.47
CA LEU A 34 4.17 1.64 -7.31
C LEU A 34 2.79 1.84 -7.96
N GLN A 35 2.54 1.22 -9.11
CA GLN A 35 1.25 1.25 -9.79
C GLN A 35 0.16 0.58 -8.95
N ASP A 36 0.43 -0.60 -8.39
CA ASP A 36 -0.49 -1.34 -7.54
C ASP A 36 -0.81 -0.54 -6.26
N MET A 37 0.19 0.10 -5.65
CA MET A 37 -0.01 1.01 -4.51
C MET A 37 -0.92 2.19 -4.87
N ALA A 38 -0.70 2.83 -6.03
CA ALA A 38 -1.53 3.95 -6.50
C ALA A 38 -2.97 3.50 -6.80
N GLU A 39 -3.14 2.33 -7.43
CA GLU A 39 -4.44 1.76 -7.69
C GLU A 39 -5.19 1.46 -6.38
N LEU A 40 -4.53 0.84 -5.39
CA LEU A 40 -5.12 0.57 -4.08
C LEU A 40 -5.60 1.85 -3.40
N LEU A 41 -4.77 2.89 -3.37
CA LEU A 41 -5.14 4.17 -2.78
C LEU A 41 -6.27 4.88 -3.54
N SER A 42 -6.33 4.74 -4.88
CA SER A 42 -7.40 5.32 -5.71
C SER A 42 -8.78 4.73 -5.42
N LYS A 43 -8.84 3.50 -4.89
CA LYS A 43 -10.09 2.84 -4.47
C LYS A 43 -10.60 3.38 -3.13
N THR A 44 -9.80 4.15 -2.42
CA THR A 44 -10.22 4.82 -1.18
C THR A 44 -10.94 6.14 -1.48
N ARG A 45 -11.66 6.69 -0.50
CA ARG A 45 -12.29 8.02 -0.61
C ARG A 45 -11.31 9.17 -0.33
N MET A 46 -10.01 8.91 -0.31
CA MET A 46 -9.00 9.92 -0.03
C MET A 46 -8.92 10.95 -1.15
N ASN A 47 -8.72 12.22 -0.79
CA ASN A 47 -8.33 13.27 -1.72
C ASN A 47 -7.37 14.27 -1.06
N ALA A 48 -6.70 15.05 -1.90
CA ALA A 48 -5.73 16.05 -1.47
C ALA A 48 -6.31 17.44 -1.19
N ILE A 49 -7.65 17.59 -1.15
CA ILE A 49 -8.28 18.90 -0.95
C ILE A 49 -7.92 19.43 0.45
N GLY A 50 -7.43 20.67 0.50
CA GLY A 50 -7.11 21.39 1.73
C GLY A 50 -5.84 20.95 2.46
N ILE A 51 -5.01 20.08 1.86
CA ILE A 51 -3.72 19.67 2.43
C ILE A 51 -2.70 20.80 2.30
N LYS A 52 -1.95 21.07 3.36
CA LYS A 52 -0.98 22.16 3.44
C LYS A 52 0.47 21.71 3.52
N SER A 53 0.74 20.43 3.73
CA SER A 53 2.09 19.88 3.82
C SER A 53 2.17 18.42 3.39
N ASP A 54 3.38 17.98 3.07
CA ASP A 54 3.67 16.58 2.73
C ASP A 54 3.35 15.63 3.89
N ASP A 55 3.55 16.08 5.13
CA ASP A 55 3.23 15.28 6.32
C ASP A 55 1.71 15.09 6.51
N GLU A 56 0.91 16.12 6.21
CA GLU A 56 -0.55 16.00 6.20
C GLU A 56 -1.02 15.02 5.11
N LEU A 57 -0.37 15.01 3.94
CA LEU A 57 -0.64 14.03 2.89
C LEU A 57 -0.31 12.61 3.34
N LYS A 58 0.89 12.39 3.91
CA LYS A 58 1.30 11.10 4.44
C LYS A 58 0.32 10.60 5.49
N LYS A 59 -0.14 11.47 6.40
CA LYS A 59 -1.14 11.13 7.42
C LYS A 59 -2.47 10.69 6.78
N LYS A 60 -2.97 11.41 5.77
CA LYS A 60 -4.20 10.99 5.06
C LYS A 60 -4.02 9.65 4.36
N ILE A 61 -2.85 9.37 3.76
CA ILE A 61 -2.55 8.06 3.15
C ILE A 61 -2.59 6.96 4.23
N GLN A 62 -1.97 7.19 5.38
CA GLN A 62 -1.99 6.24 6.50
C GLN A 62 -3.41 5.97 7.02
N GLU A 63 -4.24 7.01 7.14
CA GLU A 63 -5.65 6.88 7.52
C GLU A 63 -6.45 6.08 6.48
N ALA A 64 -6.20 6.31 5.19
CA ALA A 64 -6.84 5.58 4.11
C ALA A 64 -6.52 4.08 4.18
N ILE A 65 -5.24 3.73 4.34
CA ILE A 65 -4.78 2.34 4.53
C ILE A 65 -5.38 1.73 5.80
N SER A 66 -5.43 2.48 6.90
CA SER A 66 -5.98 1.98 8.17
C SER A 66 -7.47 1.65 8.06
N ARG A 67 -8.24 2.44 7.31
CA ARG A 67 -9.66 2.19 7.06
C ARG A 67 -9.88 0.97 6.15
N MET A 68 -9.01 0.72 5.18
CA MET A 68 -9.07 -0.48 4.34
C MET A 68 -9.02 -1.75 5.21
N ASN A 69 -8.07 -1.79 6.16
CA ASN A 69 -7.93 -2.92 7.08
C ASN A 69 -9.14 -3.15 8.01
N GLN A 70 -9.97 -2.13 8.27
CA GLN A 70 -11.17 -2.25 9.09
C GLN A 70 -12.36 -2.84 8.30
N GLN A 71 -12.49 -2.47 7.02
CA GLN A 71 -13.52 -3.01 6.13
C GLN A 71 -13.34 -4.50 5.85
N ASP A 72 -12.10 -4.99 5.87
CA ASP A 72 -11.80 -6.42 5.75
C ASP A 72 -12.15 -7.21 7.02
N LYS A 73 -12.08 -6.58 8.22
CA LYS A 73 -12.48 -7.22 9.49
C LYS A 73 -14.00 -7.31 9.67
N GLU A 74 -14.75 -6.30 9.24
CA GLU A 74 -16.22 -6.32 9.35
C GLU A 74 -16.89 -7.31 8.38
N LYS A 75 -16.18 -7.73 7.31
CA LYS A 75 -16.67 -8.71 6.34
C LYS A 75 -16.44 -10.18 6.71
N ASN A 76 -15.75 -10.49 7.82
CA ASN A 76 -15.55 -11.87 8.26
C ASN A 76 -16.06 -12.10 9.71
N PRO A 77 -17.37 -12.38 9.90
CA PRO A 77 -17.93 -12.67 11.22
C PRO A 77 -17.61 -14.08 11.78
N GLN A 78 -16.76 -14.89 11.15
CA GLN A 78 -16.70 -16.33 11.43
C GLN A 78 -15.56 -16.85 12.33
N ASP A 79 -14.90 -15.99 13.11
CA ASP A 79 -13.93 -16.46 14.13
C ASP A 79 -14.37 -16.14 15.57
N LYS A 80 -15.63 -16.51 15.87
CA LYS A 80 -16.14 -16.62 17.25
C LYS A 80 -17.12 -17.78 17.37
N SER A 81 -16.68 -18.98 17.01
CA SER A 81 -17.25 -20.22 17.51
C SER A 81 -16.31 -21.36 17.14
N GLU A 82 -15.43 -21.72 18.06
CA GLU A 82 -15.21 -23.12 18.44
C GLU A 82 -14.41 -23.15 19.76
N VAL A 83 -15.19 -23.44 20.81
CA VAL A 83 -14.90 -24.10 22.10
C VAL A 83 -13.66 -23.70 22.90
#